data_AF-A0A7S7NNB6-F1
#
_entry.id   AF-A0A7S7NNB6-F1
#
_cell.length_a   1.000
_cell.length_b   1.000
_cell.length_c   1.000
_cell.angle_alpha   90.00
_cell.angle_beta   90.00
_cell.angle_gamma   90.00
#
_symmetry.space_group_name_H-M   'P 1'
#
loop_
_entity.id
_entity.type
_entity.pdbx_description
1 polymer ?
#
loop_
_entity_poly.entity_id
_entity_poly.type
_entity_poly.pdbx_seq_one_letter_code
_entity_poly.pdbx_strand_id
1 'polypeptide(L)' 'MIEAAKVAPLWNPQLKLVHEREKNRGNPNRATLAVARKLVAYLLAVDRSGQEFQPRAIAEKETGCLEEQVAMPAQ' A
#
# COMPACT_ATOMS: atom_id res chain seq x y z
N MET A 1 10.99 -8.96 -6.29
CA MET A 1 10.04 -8.12 -5.53
C MET A 1 10.53 -7.63 -4.15
N ILE A 2 11.71 -8.05 -3.67
CA ILE A 2 12.16 -7.67 -2.32
C ILE A 2 12.47 -6.16 -2.21
N GLU A 3 13.12 -5.59 -3.22
CA GLU A 3 13.51 -4.16 -3.19
C GLU A 3 12.30 -3.22 -3.19
N ALA A 4 11.30 -3.47 -4.05
CA ALA A 4 10.06 -2.69 -4.05
C ALA A 4 9.34 -2.76 -2.69
N ALA A 5 9.36 -3.91 -2.01
CA ALA A 5 8.73 -4.07 -0.71
C ALA A 5 9.46 -3.35 0.44
N LYS A 6 10.74 -3.00 0.27
CA LYS A 6 11.49 -2.16 1.22
C LYS A 6 11.17 -0.67 1.04
N VAL A 7 10.98 -0.25 -0.21
CA VAL A 7 10.69 1.16 -0.53
C VAL A 7 9.21 1.49 -0.33
N ALA A 8 8.30 0.56 -0.60
CA ALA A 8 6.85 0.79 -0.55
C ALA A 8 6.29 1.36 0.78
N PRO A 9 6.78 0.96 1.98
CA PRO A 9 6.38 1.57 3.25
C PRO A 9 6.66 3.07 3.37
N LEU A 10 7.55 3.64 2.54
CA LEU A 10 7.84 5.08 2.55
C LEU A 10 6.75 5.90 1.89
N TRP A 11 6.08 5.35 0.87
CA TRP A 11 5.14 6.08 0.00
C TRP A 11 3.69 5.71 0.25
N ASN A 12 3.42 4.58 0.91
CA ASN A 12 2.06 4.12 1.16
C ASN A 12 1.82 3.86 2.66
N PRO A 13 0.96 4.65 3.33
CA PRO A 13 0.70 4.51 4.77
C PRO A 13 0.09 3.14 5.13
N GLN A 14 -0.73 2.54 4.25
CA GLN A 14 -1.32 1.22 4.49
C GLN A 14 -0.28 0.10 4.49
N LEU A 15 0.78 0.24 3.69
CA LEU A 15 1.89 -0.72 3.66
C LEU A 15 2.86 -0.48 4.80
N LYS A 16 3.04 0.77 5.22
CA LYS A 16 3.79 1.14 6.44
C LYS A 16 3.20 0.49 7.68
N LEU A 17 1.88 0.56 7.86
CA LEU A 17 1.20 -0.08 8.99
C LEU A 17 1.39 -1.61 9.02
N VAL A 18 1.36 -2.25 7.85
CA VAL A 18 1.63 -3.69 7.74
C VAL A 18 3.08 -4.00 8.10
N HIS A 19 4.02 -3.19 7.60
CA HIS A 19 5.43 -3.34 7.89
C HIS A 19 5.72 -3.20 9.39
N GLU A 20 5.27 -2.13 10.04
CA GLU A 20 5.51 -1.89 11.47
C GLU A 20 4.83 -2.95 12.34
N ARG A 21 3.59 -3.37 12.02
CA ARG A 21 2.90 -4.45 12.74
C ARG A 21 3.70 -5.75 12.70
N GLU A 22 4.19 -6.14 11.52
CA GLU A 22 4.89 -7.40 11.35
C GLU A 22 6.35 -7.34 11.81
N LYS A 23 6.96 -6.16 11.80
CA LYS A 23 8.26 -5.87 12.39
C LYS A 23 8.20 -5.99 13.92
N ASN A 24 7.16 -5.46 14.56
CA ASN A 24 6.97 -5.61 16.00
C ASN A 24 6.69 -7.06 16.43
N ARG A 25 6.17 -7.88 15.53
CA ARG A 25 5.89 -9.30 15.78
C ARG A 25 7.10 -10.22 15.60
N GLY A 26 8.23 -9.73 15.07
CA GLY A 26 9.40 -10.58 14.85
C GLY A 26 10.47 -10.00 13.93
N ASN A 27 10.90 -10.77 12.93
CA ASN A 27 12.05 -10.41 12.10
C ASN A 27 11.69 -9.37 11.02
N PRO A 28 12.54 -8.38 10.72
CA PRO A 28 12.34 -7.42 9.62
C PRO A 28 12.06 -8.09 8.25
N ASN A 29 12.67 -9.24 7.96
CA ASN A 29 12.41 -9.99 6.72
C ASN A 29 10.95 -10.46 6.63
N ARG A 30 10.31 -10.76 7.77
CA ARG A 30 8.88 -11.12 7.83
C ARG A 30 8.01 -9.94 7.46
N ALA A 31 8.36 -8.74 7.94
CA ALA A 31 7.68 -7.50 7.59
C ALA A 31 7.80 -7.19 6.10
N THR A 32 8.99 -7.33 5.51
CA THR A 32 9.18 -7.14 4.06
C THR A 32 8.40 -8.16 3.24
N LEU A 33 8.36 -9.43 3.64
CA LEU A 33 7.57 -10.46 2.97
C LEU A 33 6.07 -10.20 3.05
N ALA A 34 5.57 -9.70 4.19
CA ALA A 34 4.17 -9.34 4.34
C ALA A 34 3.77 -8.20 3.39
N VAL A 35 4.61 -7.17 3.27
CA VAL A 35 4.43 -6.07 2.31
C VAL A 35 4.46 -6.61 0.87
N ALA A 36 5.43 -7.45 0.52
CA ALA A 36 5.53 -8.05 -0.81
C ALA A 36 4.27 -8.84 -1.19
N ARG A 37 3.75 -9.67 -0.29
CA ARG A 37 2.50 -10.42 -0.52
C ARG A 37 1.31 -9.51 -0.75
N LYS A 38 1.22 -8.40 -0.01
CA LYS A 38 0.14 -7.42 -0.17
C LYS A 38 0.24 -6.68 -1.50
N LEU A 39 1.44 -6.30 -1.93
CA LEU A 39 1.68 -5.73 -3.26
C LEU A 39 1.28 -6.69 -4.38
N VAL A 40 1.65 -7.97 -4.28
CA VAL A 40 1.23 -8.99 -5.26
C VAL A 40 -0.28 -9.12 -5.31
N ALA A 41 -0.96 -9.11 -4.17
CA ALA A 41 -2.42 -9.17 -4.13
C ALA A 41 -3.07 -7.97 -4.82
N TYR A 42 -2.51 -6.76 -4.65
CA TYR A 42 -2.99 -5.55 -5.33
C TYR A 42 -2.80 -5.65 -6.84
N LEU A 43 -1.61 -6.07 -7.29
CA LEU A 43 -1.32 -6.26 -8.71
C LEU A 43 -2.24 -7.31 -9.33
N LEU A 44 -2.44 -8.45 -8.66
CA LEU A 44 -3.35 -9.49 -9.13
C LEU A 44 -4.82 -9.03 -9.16
N ALA A 45 -5.24 -8.18 -8.24
CA ALA A 45 -6.60 -7.64 -8.23
C ALA A 45 -6.82 -6.69 -9.42
N VAL A 46 -5.85 -5.81 -9.69
CA VAL A 46 -5.86 -4.90 -10.84
C VAL A 46 -5.83 -5.69 -12.15
N ASP A 47 -4.89 -6.63 -12.28
CA ASP A 47 -4.73 -7.48 -13.48
C ASP A 47 -6.01 -8.25 -13.81
N ARG A 48 -6.68 -8.80 -12.80
CA ARG A 48 -7.93 -9.56 -12.99
C ARG A 48 -9.16 -8.70 -13.23
N SER A 49 -9.24 -7.52 -12.61
CA SER A 49 -10.41 -6.64 -12.75
C SER A 49 -10.33 -5.73 -13.98
N GLY A 50 -9.11 -5.45 -14.46
CA GLY A 50 -8.85 -4.41 -15.46
C GLY A 50 -9.16 -3.00 -14.96
N GLN A 51 -9.45 -2.83 -13.66
CA GLN A 51 -9.80 -1.55 -13.05
C GLN A 51 -8.59 -0.99 -12.30
N GLU A 52 -8.53 0.34 -12.23
CA GLU A 52 -7.48 1.04 -11.50
C GLU A 52 -7.49 0.68 -10.01
N PHE A 53 -6.31 0.66 -9.40
CA PHE A 53 -6.19 0.38 -7.97
C PHE A 53 -6.85 1.48 -7.15
N GLN A 54 -7.88 1.12 -6.39
CA GLN A 54 -8.54 2.01 -5.43
C GLN A 54 -8.16 1.60 -4.00
N PRO A 55 -7.49 2.47 -3.22
CA PRO A 55 -7.21 2.19 -1.82
C PRO A 55 -8.53 1.94 -1.09
N ARG A 56 -8.67 0.78 -0.43
CA ARG A 56 -9.85 0.52 0.40
C ARG A 56 -9.87 1.54 1.54
N ALA A 57 -10.86 2.43 1.54
CA ALA A 57 -11.21 3.26 2.68
C ALA A 57 -11.67 2.33 3.81
N ILE A 58 -10.74 1.84 4.62
CA ILE A 58 -11.09 1.26 5.92
C ILE A 58 -11.50 2.47 6.76
N ALA A 59 -12.82 2.65 6.92
CA ALA A 59 -13.49 3.69 7.69
C ALA A 59 -12.56 4.56 8.55
N GLU A 60 -12.31 5.77 8.07
CA GLU A 60 -12.18 7.00 8.86
C GLU A 60 -11.66 6.86 10.30
N LYS A 61 -10.43 6.38 10.52
CA LYS A 61 -9.58 6.94 11.57
C LYS A 61 -8.14 6.90 11.09
N GLU A 62 -7.58 8.10 10.92
CA GLU A 62 -6.14 8.37 10.84
C GLU A 62 -5.49 8.07 9.47
N THR A 63 -5.83 8.86 8.46
CA THR A 63 -4.88 9.71 7.70
C THR A 63 -5.66 10.43 6.61
N GLY A 64 -6.24 11.58 6.97
CA GLY A 64 -6.44 12.62 5.97
C GLY A 64 -5.10 13.14 5.49
N CYS A 65 -5.11 13.68 4.26
CA CYS A 65 -4.27 14.79 3.79
C CYS A 65 -3.28 14.57 2.64
N LEU A 66 -3.24 13.47 1.87
CA LEU A 66 -2.49 13.43 0.59
C LEU A 66 -3.12 12.36 -0.32
N GLU A 67 -4.15 12.64 -1.11
CA GLU A 67 -4.02 12.86 -2.57
C GLU A 67 -5.39 13.26 -3.14
N GLU A 68 -5.96 14.35 -2.63
CA GLU A 68 -6.80 15.21 -3.47
C GLU A 68 -5.83 16.16 -4.17
N GLN A 69 -5.95 16.34 -5.50
CA GLN A 69 -5.05 17.03 -6.47
C GLN A 69 -4.02 16.04 -7.07
N VAL A 70 -4.10 15.61 -8.34
CA VAL A 70 -4.15 16.43 -9.56
C VAL A 70 -4.94 15.69 -10.66
N ALA A 71 -6.22 16.07 -10.83
CA ALA A 71 -6.94 15.94 -12.08
C ALA A 71 -7.82 17.18 -12.23
N MET A 72 -7.23 18.27 -12.72
CA MET A 72 -8.00 19.40 -13.23
C MET A 72 -8.48 19.03 -14.65
N PRO A 73 -9.79 18.98 -14.94
CA PRO A 73 -10.26 18.95 -16.31
C PRO A 73 -10.11 20.33 -16.94
N ALA A 74 -9.60 20.35 -18.16
CA ALA A 74 -9.52 21.52 -19.02
C ALA A 74 -10.91 22.12 -19.27
N GLN A 75 -11.02 23.45 -19.09
CA GLN A 75 -11.86 24.36 -19.87
C GLN A 75 -11.10 25.67 -20.05
#